data_AF-A0A1Z5L292-F1
#
_entry.id   AF-A0A1Z5L292-F1
#
_cell.length_a   1.000
_cell.length_b   1.000
_cell.length_c   1.000
_cell.angle_alpha   90.00
_cell.angle_beta   90.00
_cell.angle_gamma   90.00
#
_symmetry.space_group_name_H-M   'P 1'
#
loop_
_entity.id
_entity.type
_entity.pdbx_description
1 polymer ?
#
loop_
_entity_poly.entity_id
_entity_poly.type
_entity_poly.pdbx_seq_one_letter_code
_entity_poly.pdbx_strand_id
1 'polypeptide(L)'
;MAFQHQPGTAMQCLSIPIKLAKEVGIDPEGREVMKCGFKIGGGIDQDFTRSPQGYTDNGIYVTEVYDSSPAARCGLKVHDKILQVNGYD
;
A
#
# COMPACT_ATOMS: atom_id res chain seq x y z
N MET A 1 -5.19 -17.75 5.41
CA MET A 1 -6.58 -17.26 5.24
C MET A 1 -6.47 -15.87 4.67
N ALA A 2 -7.10 -15.58 3.53
CA ALA A 2 -7.13 -14.23 2.99
C ALA A 2 -8.08 -13.39 3.84
N PHE A 3 -7.64 -12.20 4.23
CA PHE A 3 -8.44 -11.26 4.98
C PHE A 3 -9.54 -10.71 4.06
N GLN A 4 -10.82 -10.79 4.46
CA GLN A 4 -11.95 -10.25 3.71
C GLN A 4 -12.62 -9.17 4.54
N HIS A 5 -12.67 -7.94 4.03
CA HIS A 5 -13.27 -6.81 4.72
C HIS A 5 -14.06 -5.92 3.77
N GLN A 6 -15.25 -5.50 4.21
CA GLN A 6 -16.08 -4.54 3.51
C GLN A 6 -15.59 -3.11 3.84
N PRO A 7 -15.18 -2.31 2.84
CA PRO A 7 -14.74 -0.94 3.07
C PRO A 7 -15.76 -0.11 3.86
N GLY A 8 -15.28 0.73 4.78
CA GLY A 8 -16.12 1.61 5.61
C GLY A 8 -16.83 0.93 6.78
N THR A 9 -16.62 -0.37 7.00
CA THR A 9 -17.13 -1.06 8.19
C THR A 9 -16.09 -1.09 9.31
N ALA A 10 -16.54 -1.16 10.56
CA ALA A 10 -15.60 -1.31 11.68
C ALA A 10 -14.82 -2.63 11.54
N MET A 11 -13.51 -2.57 11.76
CA MET A 11 -12.61 -3.69 11.56
C MET A 11 -11.86 -4.02 12.83
N GLN A 12 -11.89 -5.29 13.25
CA GLN A 12 -10.99 -5.81 14.27
C GLN A 12 -9.96 -6.72 13.59
N CYS A 13 -8.73 -6.24 13.46
CA CYS A 13 -7.63 -7.01 12.91
C CYS A 13 -6.32 -6.71 13.66
N LEU A 14 -5.35 -7.60 13.48
CA LEU A 14 -3.97 -7.31 13.81
C LEU A 14 -3.38 -6.48 12.66
N SER A 15 -3.20 -5.18 12.89
CA SER A 15 -2.46 -4.31 11.98
C SER A 15 -1.03 -4.13 12.46
N ILE A 16 -0.09 -3.99 11.54
CA ILE A 16 1.30 -3.66 11.83
C ILE A 16 1.48 -2.17 11.54
N PRO A 17 1.62 -1.31 12.56
CA PRO A 17 1.93 0.09 12.32
C PRO A 17 3.37 0.19 11.81
N ILE A 18 3.53 0.82 10.65
CA ILE A 18 4.84 1.14 10.08
C ILE A 18 5.01 2.65 9.98
N LYS A 19 6.26 3.12 10.12
CA LYS A 19 6.61 4.50 9.84
C LYS A 19 7.34 4.57 8.51
N LEU A 20 6.71 5.22 7.53
CA LEU A 20 7.27 5.37 6.19
C LEU A 20 8.05 6.68 6.09
N ALA A 21 9.34 6.57 5.73
CA ALA A 21 10.17 7.73 5.43
C ALA A 21 10.08 8.09 3.95
N LYS A 22 10.35 9.35 3.62
CA LYS A 22 10.51 9.83 2.25
C LYS A 22 11.99 10.09 1.96
N GLU A 23 12.40 9.79 0.74
CA GLU A 23 13.72 10.15 0.22
C GLU A 23 13.58 11.10 -0.95
N VAL A 24 14.57 11.99 -1.07
CA VAL A 24 14.72 12.88 -2.22
C VAL A 24 15.20 12.07 -3.41
N GLY A 25 14.53 12.24 -4.54
CA GLY A 25 14.96 11.73 -5.84
C GLY A 25 14.79 12.78 -6.92
N ILE A 26 15.38 12.53 -8.08
CA ILE A 26 15.23 13.37 -9.27
C ILE A 26 14.35 12.62 -10.27
N ASP A 27 13.39 13.31 -10.88
CA ASP A 27 12.57 12.76 -11.97
C ASP A 27 13.26 12.94 -13.33
N PRO A 28 12.74 12.34 -14.43
CA PRO A 28 13.34 12.48 -15.76
C PRO A 28 13.43 13.92 -16.27
N GLU A 29 12.60 14.82 -15.75
CA GLU A 29 12.60 16.25 -16.08
C GLU A 29 13.59 17.07 -15.23
N GLY A 30 14.36 16.43 -14.35
CA GLY A 30 15.35 17.07 -13.49
C GLY A 30 14.76 17.73 -12.24
N ARG A 31 13.49 17.48 -11.91
CA ARG A 31 12.83 18.06 -10.73
C ARG A 31 13.06 17.19 -9.51
N GLU A 32 13.17 17.84 -8.37
CA GLU A 32 13.21 17.18 -7.08
C GLU A 32 11.83 16.61 -6.72
N VAL A 33 11.80 15.33 -6.34
CA VAL A 33 10.59 14.60 -5.96
C VAL A 33 10.84 13.76 -4.74
N MET A 34 9.82 13.62 -3.89
CA MET A 34 9.90 12.79 -2.70
C MET A 34 9.27 11.42 -2.96
N LYS A 35 10.01 10.34 -2.68
CA LYS A 35 9.57 8.97 -2.96
C LYS A 35 9.68 8.10 -1.71
N CYS A 36 8.75 7.16 -1.57
CA CYS A 36 8.80 6.10 -0.55
C CYS A 36 9.20 4.73 -1.14
N GLY A 37 9.04 4.54 -2.46
CA GLY A 37 9.52 3.38 -3.19
C GLY A 37 8.62 2.13 -3.17
N PHE A 38 7.32 2.31 -3.33
CA PHE A 38 6.35 1.21 -3.51
C PHE A 38 5.24 1.66 -4.46
N LYS A 39 4.47 0.71 -4.99
CA LYS A 39 3.24 0.96 -5.77
C LYS A 39 2.04 0.39 -5.05
N ILE A 40 0.89 0.99 -5.32
CA ILE A 40 -0.42 0.51 -4.85
C ILE A 40 -1.31 0.11 -6.02
N GLY A 41 -2.32 -0.69 -5.74
CA GLY A 41 -3.42 -1.01 -6.64
C GLY A 41 -4.70 -1.28 -5.87
N GLY A 42 -5.83 -1.22 -6.58
CA GLY A 42 -7.17 -1.36 -5.99
C GLY A 42 -7.80 -0.01 -5.65
N GLY A 43 -8.74 -0.03 -4.72
CA GLY A 43 -9.65 1.07 -4.40
C GLY A 43 -10.99 0.52 -3.91
N ILE A 44 -11.79 1.34 -3.25
CA ILE A 44 -13.09 0.92 -2.72
C ILE A 44 -14.14 0.75 -3.84
N ASP A 45 -13.95 1.46 -4.94
CA ASP A 45 -14.82 1.52 -6.12
C ASP A 45 -14.28 0.69 -7.30
N GLN A 46 -13.15 0.01 -7.10
CA GLN A 46 -12.55 -0.85 -8.11
C GLN A 46 -13.05 -2.29 -7.95
N ASP A 47 -13.28 -2.98 -9.08
CA ASP A 47 -13.56 -4.40 -9.06
C ASP A 47 -12.28 -5.19 -8.72
N PHE A 48 -12.19 -5.68 -7.48
CA PHE A 48 -11.05 -6.43 -6.98
C PHE A 48 -10.73 -7.68 -7.81
N THR A 49 -11.72 -8.28 -8.49
CA THR A 49 -11.51 -9.49 -9.31
C THR A 49 -10.71 -9.22 -10.58
N ARG A 50 -10.58 -7.95 -10.98
CA ARG A 50 -9.75 -7.53 -12.12
C ARG A 50 -8.27 -7.40 -11.78
N SER A 51 -7.91 -7.46 -10.50
CA SER A 51 -6.50 -7.46 -10.10
C SER A 51 -5.83 -8.76 -10.55
N PRO A 52 -4.67 -8.69 -11.25
CA PRO A 52 -3.91 -9.90 -11.60
C PRO A 52 -3.29 -10.58 -10.37
N GLN A 53 -3.36 -9.96 -9.18
CA GLN A 53 -2.88 -10.54 -7.91
C GLN A 53 -3.92 -11.43 -7.22
N GLY A 54 -5.17 -11.49 -7.71
CA GLY A 54 -6.20 -12.39 -7.17
C GLY A 54 -6.65 -12.02 -5.75
N TYR A 55 -6.75 -10.72 -5.44
CA TYR A 55 -7.29 -10.25 -4.16
C TYR A 55 -8.73 -10.72 -3.95
N THR A 56 -9.16 -10.81 -2.68
CA THR A 56 -10.46 -11.39 -2.31
C THR A 56 -11.50 -10.37 -1.90
N ASP A 57 -11.13 -9.10 -1.83
CA ASP A 57 -11.94 -7.99 -1.33
C ASP A 57 -11.39 -6.63 -1.80
N ASN A 58 -12.25 -5.61 -1.73
CA ASN A 58 -11.91 -4.24 -2.08
C ASN A 58 -10.94 -3.63 -1.07
N GLY A 59 -10.03 -2.79 -1.56
CA GLY A 59 -9.06 -2.10 -0.73
C GLY A 59 -7.85 -1.63 -1.51
N ILE A 60 -6.93 -1.00 -0.81
CA ILE A 60 -5.65 -0.53 -1.37
C ILE A 60 -4.57 -1.53 -0.97
N TYR A 61 -3.93 -2.13 -1.96
CA TYR A 61 -2.89 -3.15 -1.76
C TYR A 61 -1.56 -2.69 -2.31
N VAL A 62 -0.48 -3.07 -1.64
CA VAL A 62 0.88 -2.89 -2.15
C VAL A 62 1.12 -3.90 -3.26
N THR A 63 1.38 -3.41 -4.47
CA THR A 63 1.60 -4.24 -5.67
C THR A 63 3.06 -4.42 -6.02
N GLU A 64 3.93 -3.51 -5.54
CA GLU A 64 5.36 -3.55 -5.78
C GLU A 64 6.08 -2.81 -4.64
N VAL A 65 7.25 -3.29 -4.24
CA VAL A 65 8.15 -2.63 -3.30
C VAL A 65 9.54 -2.62 -3.93
N TYR A 66 10.14 -1.45 -4.09
CA TYR A 66 11.48 -1.33 -4.68
C TYR A 66 12.54 -1.70 -3.64
N ASP A 67 13.56 -2.43 -4.08
CA ASP A 67 14.69 -2.81 -3.22
C ASP A 67 15.42 -1.59 -2.67
N SER A 68 15.92 -1.74 -1.44
CA SER A 68 16.63 -0.69 -0.69
C SER A 68 15.84 0.62 -0.47
N SER A 69 14.56 0.68 -0.84
CA SER A 69 13.72 1.86 -0.65
C SER A 69 13.29 2.09 0.80
N PRO A 70 12.78 3.28 1.16
CA PRO A 70 12.18 3.51 2.47
C PRO A 70 11.08 2.50 2.83
N ALA A 71 10.23 2.12 1.86
CA ALA A 71 9.20 1.11 2.04
C ALA A 71 9.78 -0.27 2.35
N ALA A 72 10.81 -0.71 1.64
CA ALA A 72 11.48 -1.99 1.90
C ALA A 72 12.09 -2.01 3.31
N ARG A 73 12.75 -0.92 3.73
CA ARG A 73 13.45 -0.82 5.02
C ARG A 73 12.52 -0.72 6.22
N CYS A 74 11.30 -0.19 6.06
CA CYS A 74 10.30 -0.18 7.13
C CYS A 74 9.49 -1.50 7.22
N GLY A 75 9.78 -2.46 6.33
CA GLY A 75 9.19 -3.79 6.37
C GLY A 75 7.91 -3.95 5.56
N LEU A 76 7.49 -2.96 4.76
CA LEU A 76 6.34 -3.08 3.87
C LEU A 76 6.57 -4.20 2.85
N LYS A 77 5.55 -5.03 2.62
CA LYS A 77 5.60 -6.17 1.71
C LYS A 77 4.56 -6.06 0.60
N VAL A 78 4.85 -6.69 -0.53
CA VAL A 78 3.86 -6.93 -1.58
C VAL A 78 2.70 -7.74 -0.97
N HIS A 79 1.48 -7.38 -1.36
CA HIS A 79 0.20 -7.90 -0.84
C HIS A 79 -0.21 -7.39 0.55
N ASP A 80 0.56 -6.52 1.19
CA ASP A 80 0.05 -5.79 2.35
C ASP A 80 -1.15 -4.94 1.93
N LYS A 81 -2.23 -5.03 2.72
CA LYS A 81 -3.41 -4.16 2.59
C LYS A 81 -3.20 -2.92 3.46
N ILE A 82 -3.26 -1.74 2.85
CA ILE A 82 -3.19 -0.47 3.58
C ILE A 82 -4.58 -0.22 4.17
N LEU A 83 -4.63 -0.15 5.50
CA LEU A 83 -5.87 0.06 6.24
C LEU A 83 -6.06 1.50 6.66
N GLN A 84 -4.97 2.19 6.99
CA GLN A 84 -4.99 3.57 7.42
C GLN A 84 -3.70 4.28 7.02
N VAL A 85 -3.81 5.59 6.78
CA VAL A 85 -2.68 6.49 6.62
C VAL A 85 -2.80 7.60 7.65
N ASN A 86 -1.80 7.71 8.53
CA ASN A 86 -1.77 8.70 9.62
C ASN A 86 -3.00 8.62 10.57
N GLY A 87 -3.56 7.42 10.75
CA GLY A 87 -4.74 7.20 11.61
C GLY A 87 -6.10 7.45 10.94
N TYR A 88 -6.11 7.70 9.63
CA TYR A 88 -7.32 7.87 8.83
C TYR A 88 -7.48 6.71 7.85
N ASP A 89 -8.69 6.17 7.77
CA ASP A 89 -9.15 5.28 6.68
C ASP A 89 -9.63 6.14 5.50
#